data_AF-A0A4Z1BLF5-F1
#
_entry.id   AF-A0A4Z1BLF5-F1
#
_cell.length_a   1.000
_cell.length_b   1.000
_cell.length_c   1.000
_cell.angle_alpha   90.00
_cell.angle_beta   90.00
_cell.angle_gamma   90.00
#
_symmetry.space_group_name_H-M   'P 1'
#
loop_
_entity.id
_entity.type
_entity.pdbx_description
1 polymer ?
#
loop_
_entity_poly.entity_id
_entity_poly.type
_entity_poly.pdbx_seq_one_letter_code
_entity_poly.pdbx_strand_id
1 'polypeptide(L)'
;VIGGLLVFGVLFAINSSLHSYLIVSYARGDGVSLDVGCYYMSNAAGRLLGTVLSGWVYQAFRLAACLWISSALVAAAALLSLMLPQTRPGATLR
;
A
#
# COMPACT_ATOMS: atom_id res chain seq x y z
N VAL A 1 -6.75 9.64 20.14
CA VAL A 1 -6.19 8.38 19.59
C VAL A 1 -7.26 7.47 19.02
N ILE A 2 -8.31 7.10 19.79
CA ILE A 2 -9.36 6.15 19.35
C ILE A 2 -10.07 6.57 18.05
N GLY A 3 -10.51 7.82 17.94
CA GLY A 3 -11.13 8.31 16.69
C GLY A 3 -10.19 8.22 15.48
N GLY A 4 -8.90 8.49 15.67
CA GLY A 4 -7.88 8.33 14.64
C GLY A 4 -7.70 6.86 14.21
N LEU A 5 -7.75 5.93 15.16
CA LEU A 5 -7.70 4.49 14.86
C LEU A 5 -8.93 4.01 14.07
N LEU A 6 -10.12 4.52 14.38
CA LEU A 6 -11.34 4.19 13.63
C LEU A 6 -11.24 4.68 12.18
N VAL A 7 -10.85 5.94 11.98
CA VAL A 7 -10.66 6.51 10.64
C VAL A 7 -9.58 5.74 9.87
N PHE A 8 -8.45 5.47 10.51
CA PHE A 8 -7.39 4.65 9.92
C PHE A 8 -7.90 3.26 9.53
N GLY A 9 -8.66 2.59 10.40
CA GLY A 9 -9.22 1.27 10.14
C GLY A 9 -10.14 1.24 8.91
N VAL A 10 -11.02 2.23 8.77
CA VAL A 10 -11.90 2.36 7.59
C VAL A 10 -11.09 2.58 6.32
N LEU A 11 -10.16 3.53 6.32
CA LEU A 11 -9.31 3.82 5.15
C LEU A 11 -8.44 2.62 4.76
N PHE A 12 -7.88 1.94 5.76
CA PHE A 12 -7.08 0.74 5.57
C PHE A 12 -7.91 -0.40 4.96
N ALA A 13 -9.13 -0.63 5.45
CA ALA A 13 -10.01 -1.66 4.92
C ALA A 13 -10.35 -1.42 3.44
N ILE A 14 -10.67 -0.17 3.08
CA ILE A 14 -10.93 0.22 1.68
C ILE A 14 -9.68 -0.06 0.84
N ASN A 15 -8.51 0.46 1.24
CA ASN A 15 -7.30 0.33 0.45
C ASN A 15 -6.83 -1.14 0.32
N SER A 16 -6.99 -1.94 1.38
CA SER A 16 -6.67 -3.37 1.37
C SER A 16 -7.57 -4.17 0.42
N SER A 17 -8.86 -3.83 0.35
CA SER A 17 -9.81 -4.47 -0.58
C SER A 17 -9.54 -4.08 -2.03
N LEU A 18 -9.26 -2.80 -2.29
CA LEU A 18 -8.97 -2.30 -3.64
C LEU A 18 -7.67 -2.88 -4.20
N HIS A 19 -6.60 -2.93 -3.40
CA HIS A 19 -5.31 -3.45 -3.88
C HIS A 19 -5.45 -4.89 -4.39
N SER A 20 -6.12 -5.74 -3.61
CA SER A 20 -6.37 -7.13 -3.95
C SER A 20 -7.27 -7.29 -5.18
N TYR A 21 -8.33 -6.47 -5.30
CA TYR A 21 -9.20 -6.45 -6.46
C TYR A 21 -8.45 -6.04 -7.74
N LEU A 22 -7.64 -4.98 -7.66
CA LEU A 22 -6.94 -4.42 -8.82
C LEU A 22 -5.96 -5.42 -9.42
N ILE A 23 -5.21 -6.15 -8.59
CA ILE A 23 -4.25 -7.17 -9.08
C ILE A 23 -4.95 -8.25 -9.90
N VAL A 24 -6.06 -8.78 -9.41
CA VAL A 24 -6.84 -9.80 -10.14
C VAL A 24 -7.47 -9.21 -11.40
N SER A 25 -7.94 -7.96 -11.34
CA SER A 25 -8.55 -7.28 -12.50
C SER A 25 -7.55 -6.88 -13.59
N TYR A 26 -6.29 -6.60 -13.21
CA TYR A 26 -5.22 -6.18 -14.12
C TYR A 26 -4.39 -7.34 -14.67
N ALA A 27 -4.36 -8.48 -13.98
CA ALA A 27 -3.69 -9.68 -14.47
C ALA A 27 -4.44 -10.25 -15.69
N ARG A 28 -4.05 -9.80 -16.90
CA ARG A 28 -4.41 -10.44 -18.19
C ARG A 28 -3.44 -11.60 -18.46
N GLY A 29 -3.85 -12.55 -19.32
CA GLY A 29 -3.25 -13.86 -19.55
C GLY A 29 -1.72 -13.98 -19.67
N ASP A 30 -1.25 -15.22 -19.50
CA ASP A 30 0.13 -15.75 -19.54
C ASP A 30 1.16 -15.16 -18.55
N GLY A 31 0.96 -13.95 -18.00
CA GLY A 31 1.86 -13.29 -17.03
C GLY A 31 1.39 -13.24 -15.57
N VAL A 32 0.22 -13.81 -15.27
CA VAL A 32 -0.50 -13.65 -13.98
C VAL A 32 0.34 -14.01 -12.76
N SER A 33 1.12 -15.09 -12.82
CA SER A 33 1.93 -15.55 -11.68
C SER A 33 3.09 -14.60 -11.36
N LEU A 34 3.64 -13.92 -12.35
CA LEU A 34 4.73 -12.96 -12.17
C LEU A 34 4.21 -11.65 -11.56
N ASP A 35 3.08 -11.14 -12.04
CA ASP A 35 2.46 -9.91 -11.52
C ASP A 35 2.00 -10.09 -10.07
N VAL A 36 1.32 -11.21 -9.79
CA VAL A 36 0.88 -11.56 -8.44
C VAL A 36 2.09 -11.82 -7.54
N GLY A 37 3.12 -12.51 -8.04
CA GLY A 37 4.37 -12.75 -7.31
C GLY A 37 5.08 -11.45 -6.93
N CYS A 38 5.24 -10.52 -7.88
CA CYS A 38 5.85 -9.22 -7.65
C CYS A 38 5.04 -8.41 -6.61
N TYR A 39 3.71 -8.43 -6.69
CA TYR A 39 2.85 -7.80 -5.69
C TYR A 39 3.11 -8.35 -4.27
N TYR A 40 3.05 -9.66 -4.08
CA TYR A 40 3.26 -10.25 -2.75
C TYR A 40 4.67 -10.00 -2.22
N MET A 41 5.70 -10.04 -3.09
CA MET A 41 7.07 -9.67 -2.73
C MET A 41 7.16 -8.21 -2.28
N SER A 42 6.51 -7.29 -3.00
CA SER A 42 6.45 -5.87 -2.63
C SER A 42 5.73 -5.65 -1.30
N ASN A 43 4.63 -6.38 -1.03
CA ASN A 43 3.91 -6.32 0.23
C ASN A 43 4.78 -6.83 1.39
N ALA A 44 5.44 -7.99 1.21
CA ALA A 44 6.33 -8.57 2.21
C ALA A 44 7.52 -7.66 2.51
N ALA A 45 8.13 -7.07 1.48
CA ALA A 45 9.22 -6.11 1.62
C ALA A 45 8.78 -4.86 2.40
N GLY A 46 7.61 -4.30 2.08
CA GLY A 46 7.05 -3.15 2.80
C GLY A 46 6.80 -3.47 4.27
N ARG A 47 6.26 -4.66 4.59
CA ARG A 47 6.06 -5.11 5.98
C ARG A 47 7.38 -5.28 6.72
N LEU A 48 8.38 -5.89 6.09
CA LEU A 48 9.70 -6.10 6.69
C LEU A 48 10.40 -4.77 6.96
N LEU A 49 10.44 -3.88 5.97
CA LEU A 49 11.03 -2.55 6.13
C LEU A 49 10.29 -1.75 7.21
N GLY A 50 8.96 -1.78 7.20
CA GLY A 50 8.14 -1.10 8.21
C GLY A 50 8.43 -1.58 9.63
N THR A 51 8.53 -2.88 9.87
CA THR A 51 8.78 -3.44 11.22
C THR A 51 10.21 -3.17 11.69
N VAL A 52 11.21 -3.37 10.82
CA VAL A 52 12.62 -3.14 11.19
C VAL A 52 12.87 -1.64 11.40
N LEU A 53 12.42 -0.79 10.49
CA LEU A 53 12.59 0.66 10.59
C LEU A 53 11.87 1.21 11.82
N SER A 54 10.60 0.84 12.04
CA SER A 54 9.86 1.31 13.20
C SER A 54 10.45 0.79 14.51
N GLY A 55 10.98 -0.43 14.55
CA GLY A 55 11.68 -0.98 15.70
C GLY A 55 12.96 -0.20 16.04
N TRP A 56 13.74 0.17 15.03
CA TRP A 56 14.93 1.02 15.22
C TRP A 56 14.56 2.44 15.67
N VAL A 57 13.61 3.09 14.97
CA VAL A 57 13.13 4.44 15.30
C VAL A 57 12.52 4.49 16.70
N TYR A 58 11.75 3.48 17.10
CA TYR A 58 11.11 3.46 18.42
C TYR A 58 12.15 3.44 19.55
N GLN A 59 13.24 2.68 19.38
CA GLN A 59 14.33 2.63 20.35
C GLN A 59 15.04 3.97 20.49
N ALA A 60 15.24 4.70 19.39
CA ALA A 60 15.96 5.98 19.39
C ALA A 60 15.07 7.19 19.72
N PHE A 61 13.84 7.24 19.20
CA PHE A 61 12.99 8.45 19.16
C PHE A 61 11.56 8.23 19.69
N ARG A 62 11.24 7.04 20.21
CA ARG A 62 9.93 6.67 20.78
C ARG A 62 8.78 6.72 19.76
N LEU A 63 7.56 6.55 20.27
CA LEU A 63 6.34 6.34 19.49
C LEU A 63 5.99 7.51 18.56
N ALA A 64 6.15 8.75 19.00
CA ALA A 64 5.73 9.92 18.23
C ALA A 64 6.48 10.02 16.89
N ALA A 65 7.78 9.72 16.88
CA ALA A 65 8.59 9.68 15.67
C ALA A 65 8.13 8.57 14.71
N CYS A 66 7.80 7.38 15.23
CA CYS A 66 7.23 6.29 14.41
C CYS A 66 5.95 6.75 13.70
N LEU A 67 5.05 7.44 14.40
CA LEU A 67 3.78 7.92 13.82
C LEU A 67 4.02 8.95 12.71
N TRP A 68 4.94 9.89 12.91
CA TRP A 68 5.29 10.89 11.89
C TRP A 68 5.90 10.25 10.64
N ILE A 69 6.86 9.33 10.81
CA ILE A 69 7.51 8.64 9.70
C ILE A 69 6.49 7.77 8.95
N SER A 70 5.65 7.01 9.65
CA SER A 70 4.57 6.23 9.01
C SER A 70 3.59 7.11 8.25
N SER A 71 3.21 8.27 8.81
CA SER A 71 2.33 9.22 8.14
C SER A 71 2.96 9.78 6.87
N ALA A 72 4.27 10.10 6.90
CA ALA A 72 5.01 10.57 5.73
C ALA A 72 5.10 9.50 4.62
N LEU A 73 5.35 8.23 4.98
CA LEU A 73 5.37 7.11 4.03
C LEU A 73 4.01 6.90 3.37
N VAL A 74 2.92 6.98 4.14
CA VAL A 74 1.55 6.89 3.59
C VAL A 74 1.25 8.07 2.67
N ALA A 75 1.65 9.29 3.04
CA ALA A 75 1.48 10.46 2.20
C ALA A 75 2.27 10.35 0.88
N ALA A 76 3.51 9.87 0.94
CA ALA A 76 4.32 9.61 -0.25
C ALA A 76 3.66 8.57 -1.17
N ALA A 77 3.16 7.46 -0.61
CA ALA A 77 2.43 6.46 -1.38
C ALA A 77 1.18 7.05 -2.05
N ALA A 78 0.39 7.85 -1.33
CA ALA A 78 -0.78 8.53 -1.89
C ALA A 78 -0.42 9.48 -3.03
N LEU A 79 0.65 10.27 -2.88
CA LEU A 79 1.14 11.15 -3.95
C LEU A 79 1.57 10.36 -5.19
N LEU A 80 2.35 9.28 -5.01
CA LEU A 80 2.74 8.41 -6.12
C LEU A 80 1.53 7.80 -6.82
N SER A 81 0.51 7.37 -6.08
CA SER A 81 -0.76 6.87 -6.63
C SER A 81 -1.51 7.92 -7.46
N LEU A 82 -1.46 9.20 -7.08
CA LEU A 82 -2.06 10.28 -7.85
C LEU A 82 -1.29 10.58 -9.15
N MET A 83 0.02 10.32 -9.17
CA MET A 83 0.87 10.50 -10.35
C MET A 83 0.76 9.35 -11.35
N LEU A 84 0.18 8.22 -10.96
CA LEU A 84 0.00 7.07 -11.85
C LEU A 84 -1.01 7.39 -12.97
N PRO A 85 -0.67 7.11 -14.25
CA PRO A 85 -1.58 7.31 -15.37
C PRO A 85 -2.85 6.48 -15.20
N GLN A 86 -4.01 7.08 -15.49
CA GLN A 86 -5.28 6.35 -15.48
C GLN A 86 -5.39 5.42 -16.68
N THR A 87 -5.02 4.15 -16.53
CA THR A 87 -5.38 3.10 -17.49
C THR A 87 -6.87 2.79 -17.35
N ARG A 88 -7.70 3.34 -18.26
CA ARG A 88 -9.12 2.94 -18.39
C ARG A 88 -9.17 1.47 -18.81
N PRO A 89 -9.69 0.55 -17.98
CA PRO A 89 -9.98 -0.81 -18.43
C PRO A 89 -11.30 -0.74 -19.22
N GLY A 90 -11.22 -0.70 -20.56
CA GLY A 90 -12.42 -0.88 -21.40
C GLY A 90 -12.62 0.06 -22.59
N ALA A 91 -11.59 0.28 -23.43
CA ALA A 91 -11.78 0.86 -24.75
C ALA A 91 -11.20 -0.06 -25.84
N THR A 92 -11.62 -1.33 -25.87
CA THR A 92 -11.45 -2.20 -27.05
C THR A 92 -12.46 -3.35 -26.98
N LEU A 93 -13.74 -3.00 -27.22
CA LEU A 93 -14.71 -3.91 -27.80
C LEU A 93 -15.12 -3.30 -29.14
N ARG A 94 -14.36 -3.65 -30.18
CA ARG A 94 -14.79 -3.71 -31.57
C ARG A 94 -14.20 -4.98 -32.16
#